data_AF-A0A0S4QVG1-F1
#
_entry.id   AF-A0A0S4QVG1-F1
#
_cell.length_a   1.000
_cell.length_b   1.000
_cell.length_c   1.000
_cell.angle_alpha   90.00
_cell.angle_beta   90.00
_cell.angle_gamma   90.00
#
_symmetry.space_group_name_H-M   'P 1'
#
loop_
_entity.id
_entity.type
_entity.pdbx_description
1 polymer ?
#
loop_
_entity_poly.entity_id
_entity_poly.type
_entity_poly.pdbx_seq_one_letter_code
_entity_poly.pdbx_strand_id
1 'polypeptide(L)'
;MVRSDARPNVDYGPGEVAREHEILRSLVGSTLHGTALDGQDDRDEMGISIEPPEYALGLHAVDVHNGSTDDSFTRYVFRTQPEGARSGPGDTDLVIYSLRQWLSLAVSGNPSVLLLFWVPDDALIVRTEEGDRLRALAPAVVSQQAGERFLRYLRNQAERMDGLGRRNRVPNRPELVAAHGYDTKYAAQALRLGLQGFELMTTGMLSLPMRDENREQVMAIRRGDVDKVTAREMIDVAARDLADLLDGPDLPASSPLPLRPDLDAVNDYLAQAHRRAWGWAA
;
A
#
# COMPACT_ATOMS: atom_id res chain seq x y z
N MET A 1 4.59 -14.81 -41.87
CA MET A 1 4.97 -15.10 -40.48
C MET A 1 4.58 -13.89 -39.65
N VAL A 2 3.40 -13.91 -39.03
CA VAL A 2 2.88 -12.79 -38.23
C VAL A 2 3.76 -12.71 -36.98
N ARG A 3 4.60 -11.68 -36.89
CA ARG A 3 5.30 -11.36 -35.64
C ARG A 3 4.21 -10.97 -34.63
N SER A 4 4.08 -11.76 -33.57
CA SER A 4 3.26 -11.43 -32.42
C SER A 4 3.83 -10.16 -31.77
N ASP A 5 3.15 -9.03 -31.93
CA ASP A 5 3.43 -7.74 -31.26
C ASP A 5 3.06 -7.75 -29.75
N ALA A 6 3.15 -8.92 -29.11
CA ALA A 6 2.93 -9.02 -27.67
C ALA A 6 4.09 -8.31 -26.96
N ARG A 7 3.82 -7.14 -26.39
CA ARG A 7 4.76 -6.47 -25.49
C ARG A 7 5.05 -7.41 -24.32
N PRO A 8 6.29 -7.46 -23.82
CA PRO A 8 6.62 -8.31 -22.69
C PRO A 8 5.87 -7.86 -21.43
N ASN A 9 5.67 -8.83 -20.54
CA ASN A 9 5.21 -8.61 -19.17
C ASN A 9 6.14 -7.66 -18.43
N VAL A 10 5.64 -7.00 -17.38
CA VAL A 10 6.53 -6.24 -16.49
C VAL A 10 7.27 -7.21 -15.59
N ASP A 11 8.60 -7.12 -15.61
CA ASP A 11 9.50 -7.89 -14.74
C ASP A 11 10.72 -7.02 -14.48
N TYR A 12 10.77 -6.38 -13.31
CA TYR A 12 11.76 -5.34 -12.97
C TYR A 12 12.35 -5.59 -11.58
N GLY A 13 13.67 -5.53 -11.47
CA GLY A 13 14.43 -5.83 -10.25
C GLY A 13 14.79 -7.32 -10.10
N PRO A 14 15.51 -7.69 -9.02
CA PRO A 14 16.09 -9.03 -8.87
C PRO A 14 15.06 -10.04 -8.34
N GLY A 15 14.18 -10.52 -9.22
CA GLY A 15 13.02 -11.34 -8.84
C GLY A 15 13.32 -12.71 -8.22
N GLU A 16 14.44 -13.33 -8.57
CA GLU A 16 14.90 -14.59 -7.96
C GLU A 16 15.31 -14.35 -6.50
N VAL A 17 16.22 -13.40 -6.29
CA VAL A 17 16.68 -12.96 -4.96
C VAL A 17 15.49 -12.50 -4.11
N ALA A 18 14.58 -11.71 -4.68
CA ALA A 18 13.44 -11.22 -3.95
C ALA A 18 12.59 -12.36 -3.39
N ARG A 19 12.30 -13.38 -4.20
CA ARG A 19 11.50 -14.54 -3.80
C ARG A 19 12.21 -15.47 -2.82
N GLU A 20 13.51 -15.68 -3.01
CA GLU A 20 14.32 -16.55 -2.13
C GLU A 20 14.36 -16.02 -0.69
N HIS A 21 14.39 -14.70 -0.52
CA HIS A 21 14.54 -14.05 0.79
C HIS A 21 13.23 -13.44 1.34
N GLU A 22 12.06 -13.86 0.83
CA GLU A 22 10.75 -13.41 1.34
C GLU A 22 10.54 -13.82 2.80
N ILE A 23 10.14 -12.86 3.63
CA ILE A 23 9.74 -13.11 5.03
C ILE A 23 8.23 -12.98 5.24
N LEU A 24 7.56 -12.23 4.37
CA LEU A 24 6.12 -12.00 4.44
C LEU A 24 5.59 -11.66 3.04
N ARG A 25 4.50 -12.29 2.62
CA ARG A 25 3.74 -11.91 1.43
C ARG A 25 2.26 -12.13 1.64
N SER A 26 1.46 -11.20 1.16
CA SER A 26 0.00 -11.21 1.29
C SER A 26 -0.68 -10.82 0.00
N LEU A 27 -1.92 -11.28 -0.15
CA LEU A 27 -2.92 -10.59 -0.97
C LEU A 27 -3.13 -9.16 -0.44
N VAL A 28 -3.19 -8.19 -1.34
CA VAL A 28 -3.51 -6.79 -1.03
C VAL A 28 -4.59 -6.27 -1.99
N GLY A 29 -4.76 -4.96 -2.10
CA GLY A 29 -5.74 -4.38 -3.03
C GLY A 29 -7.17 -4.46 -2.52
N SER A 30 -8.14 -4.33 -3.42
CA SER A 30 -9.56 -4.22 -3.05
C SER A 30 -10.08 -5.45 -2.31
N THR A 31 -9.57 -6.64 -2.63
CA THR A 31 -9.96 -7.91 -1.98
C THR A 31 -9.66 -7.88 -0.48
N LEU A 32 -8.45 -7.44 -0.09
CA LEU A 32 -8.06 -7.34 1.32
C LEU A 32 -8.94 -6.33 2.10
N HIS A 33 -9.43 -5.29 1.43
CA HIS A 33 -10.35 -4.33 2.05
C HIS A 33 -11.81 -4.81 2.07
N GLY A 34 -12.15 -5.90 1.38
CA GLY A 34 -13.52 -6.33 1.14
C GLY A 34 -14.28 -5.42 0.16
N THR A 35 -13.56 -4.72 -0.72
CA THR A 35 -14.12 -3.74 -1.68
C THR A 35 -13.96 -4.15 -3.14
N ALA A 36 -13.69 -5.44 -3.38
CA ALA A 36 -13.65 -6.01 -4.73
C ALA A 36 -15.07 -6.11 -5.29
N LEU A 37 -15.20 -5.89 -6.62
CA LEU A 37 -16.44 -6.14 -7.34
C LEU A 37 -16.39 -7.56 -7.93
N ASP A 38 -17.54 -8.21 -8.06
CA ASP A 38 -17.64 -9.54 -8.68
C ASP A 38 -17.04 -9.53 -10.10
N GLY A 39 -16.21 -10.55 -10.40
CA GLY A 39 -15.53 -10.68 -11.68
C GLY A 39 -14.34 -9.74 -11.89
N GLN A 40 -13.84 -9.08 -10.82
CA GLN A 40 -12.50 -8.48 -10.78
C GLN A 40 -11.58 -9.40 -9.98
N ASP A 41 -11.06 -10.43 -10.66
CA ASP A 41 -10.14 -11.42 -10.08
C ASP A 41 -8.67 -11.08 -10.39
N ASP A 42 -8.33 -9.78 -10.46
CA ASP A 42 -6.94 -9.36 -10.47
C ASP A 42 -6.32 -9.63 -9.08
N ARG A 43 -5.14 -10.24 -9.08
CA ARG A 43 -4.45 -10.67 -7.87
C ARG A 43 -3.32 -9.71 -7.56
N ASP A 44 -3.61 -8.75 -6.69
CA ASP A 44 -2.61 -7.86 -6.12
C ASP A 44 -1.87 -8.55 -4.96
N GLU A 45 -0.55 -8.62 -5.03
CA GLU A 45 0.31 -9.16 -3.97
C GLU A 45 1.35 -8.15 -3.51
N MET A 46 1.60 -8.12 -2.20
CA MET A 46 2.71 -7.36 -1.62
C MET A 46 3.56 -8.26 -0.73
N GLY A 47 4.86 -8.28 -1.01
CA GLY A 47 5.87 -9.01 -0.26
C GLY A 47 6.93 -8.12 0.37
N ILE A 48 7.66 -8.69 1.31
CA ILE A 48 8.81 -8.11 1.98
C ILE A 48 9.90 -9.16 2.03
N SER A 49 11.12 -8.77 1.66
CA SER A 49 12.29 -9.65 1.69
C SER A 49 13.45 -8.98 2.39
N ILE A 50 14.27 -9.79 3.07
CA ILE A 50 15.52 -9.30 3.67
C ILE A 50 16.59 -9.30 2.59
N GLU A 51 17.24 -8.15 2.38
CA GLU A 51 18.31 -8.05 1.40
C GLU A 51 19.51 -8.95 1.75
N PRO A 52 20.08 -9.68 0.79
CA PRO A 52 21.38 -10.32 0.96
C PRO A 52 22.51 -9.30 1.20
N PRO A 53 23.65 -9.70 1.78
CA PRO A 53 24.76 -8.79 2.06
C PRO A 53 25.24 -8.00 0.83
N GLU A 54 25.28 -8.62 -0.35
CA GLU A 54 25.71 -8.01 -1.61
C GLU A 54 24.77 -6.90 -2.11
N TYR A 55 23.48 -6.96 -1.75
CA TYR A 55 22.49 -5.91 -2.04
C TYR A 55 22.37 -4.87 -0.92
N ALA A 56 22.66 -5.26 0.32
CA ALA A 56 22.61 -4.37 1.47
C ALA A 56 23.86 -3.50 1.60
N LEU A 57 25.03 -4.09 1.39
CA LEU A 57 26.36 -3.52 1.65
C LEU A 57 27.27 -3.49 0.41
N GLY A 58 27.04 -4.40 -0.55
CA GLY A 58 27.84 -4.52 -1.77
C GLY A 58 27.58 -3.43 -2.81
N LEU A 59 28.23 -3.54 -3.97
CA LEU A 59 28.20 -2.52 -5.01
C LEU A 59 26.82 -2.34 -5.66
N HIS A 60 25.92 -3.33 -5.57
CA HIS A 60 24.52 -3.18 -5.96
C HIS A 60 23.80 -2.07 -5.16
N ALA A 61 24.26 -1.76 -3.95
CA ALA A 61 23.74 -0.63 -3.16
C ALA A 61 24.24 0.75 -3.66
N VAL A 62 25.36 0.77 -4.39
CA VAL A 62 25.97 2.00 -4.92
C VAL A 62 25.25 2.45 -6.20
N ASP A 63 24.78 1.50 -7.02
CA ASP A 63 24.04 1.81 -8.25
C ASP A 63 22.74 2.60 -7.99
N VAL A 64 22.11 2.41 -6.81
CA VAL A 64 20.99 3.23 -6.30
C VAL A 64 21.32 4.72 -6.38
N HIS A 65 22.52 5.11 -5.95
CA HIS A 65 22.92 6.50 -5.75
C HIS A 65 23.36 7.16 -7.07
N ASN A 66 23.73 6.35 -8.07
CA ASN A 66 24.11 6.81 -9.40
C ASN A 66 22.92 6.89 -10.38
N GLY A 67 21.70 6.63 -9.90
CA GLY A 67 20.47 6.76 -10.68
C GLY A 67 20.08 5.52 -11.48
N SER A 68 20.85 4.43 -11.39
CA SER A 68 20.44 3.11 -11.90
C SER A 68 19.62 2.41 -10.82
N THR A 69 18.30 2.38 -11.00
CA THR A 69 17.40 1.76 -10.02
C THR A 69 17.21 0.25 -10.26
N ASP A 70 17.57 -0.24 -11.46
CA ASP A 70 17.35 -1.63 -11.92
C ASP A 70 18.08 -2.67 -11.07
N ASP A 71 19.33 -2.40 -10.67
CA ASP A 71 20.16 -3.35 -9.88
C ASP A 71 20.07 -3.14 -8.37
N SER A 72 19.44 -2.05 -7.94
CA SER A 72 19.20 -1.85 -6.51
C SER A 72 18.02 -2.70 -6.07
N PHE A 73 18.24 -3.65 -5.15
CA PHE A 73 17.13 -4.38 -4.56
C PHE A 73 16.36 -3.50 -3.56
N THR A 74 15.66 -2.50 -4.09
CA THR A 74 14.71 -1.63 -3.36
C THR A 74 13.31 -2.22 -3.47
N ARG A 75 12.98 -2.72 -4.65
CA ARG A 75 11.76 -3.49 -4.93
C ARG A 75 11.95 -4.38 -6.14
N TYR A 76 11.19 -5.45 -6.17
CA TYR A 76 10.91 -6.27 -7.33
C TYR A 76 9.45 -6.05 -7.75
N VAL A 77 9.19 -5.87 -9.04
CA VAL A 77 7.84 -5.69 -9.59
C VAL A 77 7.61 -6.68 -10.71
N PHE A 78 6.55 -7.46 -10.60
CA PHE A 78 6.11 -8.39 -11.63
C PHE A 78 4.64 -8.14 -11.96
N ARG A 79 4.31 -8.09 -13.25
CA ARG A 79 2.94 -8.01 -13.72
C ARG A 79 2.75 -8.94 -14.90
N THR A 80 1.66 -9.70 -14.92
CA THR A 80 1.29 -10.51 -16.09
C THR A 80 0.93 -9.66 -17.31
N GLN A 81 0.65 -8.37 -17.09
CA GLN A 81 0.37 -7.40 -18.15
C GLN A 81 1.58 -6.50 -18.45
N PRO A 82 1.72 -5.99 -19.69
CA PRO A 82 2.76 -5.02 -20.06
C PRO A 82 2.63 -3.67 -19.32
N GLU A 83 3.71 -2.88 -19.36
CA GLU A 83 3.71 -1.52 -18.78
C GLU A 83 2.61 -0.64 -19.41
N GLY A 84 1.83 0.02 -18.55
CA GLY A 84 0.69 0.84 -18.95
C GLY A 84 -0.58 0.06 -19.34
N ALA A 85 -0.53 -1.27 -19.45
CA ALA A 85 -1.72 -2.11 -19.60
C ALA A 85 -2.39 -2.33 -18.24
N ARG A 86 -3.71 -2.53 -18.27
CA ARG A 86 -4.53 -2.78 -17.08
C ARG A 86 -4.69 -4.27 -16.85
N SER A 87 -4.61 -4.66 -15.58
CA SER A 87 -4.84 -6.00 -15.11
C SER A 87 -6.34 -6.32 -15.10
N GLY A 88 -6.68 -7.56 -15.41
CA GLY A 88 -8.02 -8.13 -15.39
C GLY A 88 -8.05 -9.50 -14.70
N PRO A 89 -9.16 -10.26 -14.84
CA PRO A 89 -9.32 -11.55 -14.17
C PRO A 89 -8.20 -12.53 -14.51
N GLY A 90 -7.54 -13.06 -13.47
CA GLY A 90 -6.43 -14.00 -13.61
C GLY A 90 -5.06 -13.35 -13.80
N ASP A 91 -4.99 -12.02 -13.89
CA ASP A 91 -3.71 -11.30 -13.87
C ASP A 91 -3.15 -11.17 -12.45
N THR A 92 -1.83 -11.16 -12.35
CA THR A 92 -1.11 -10.96 -11.07
C THR A 92 -0.30 -9.68 -11.15
N ASP A 93 -0.47 -8.82 -10.15
CA ASP A 93 0.37 -7.65 -9.89
C ASP A 93 1.11 -7.88 -8.55
N LEU A 94 2.39 -8.22 -8.63
CA LEU A 94 3.24 -8.48 -7.48
C LEU A 94 4.25 -7.36 -7.29
N VAL A 95 4.35 -6.87 -6.06
CA VAL A 95 5.48 -6.05 -5.61
C VAL A 95 6.12 -6.68 -4.38
N ILE A 96 7.42 -6.90 -4.41
CA ILE A 96 8.19 -7.31 -3.24
C ILE A 96 9.14 -6.17 -2.90
N TYR A 97 9.03 -5.62 -1.70
CA TYR A 97 9.94 -4.60 -1.22
C TYR A 97 11.12 -5.23 -0.49
N SER A 98 12.27 -4.59 -0.60
CA SER A 98 13.35 -4.79 0.36
C SER A 98 12.87 -4.39 1.77
N LEU A 99 13.37 -5.04 2.81
CA LEU A 99 12.95 -4.77 4.18
C LEU A 99 13.22 -3.31 4.56
N ARG A 100 14.39 -2.77 4.17
CA ARG A 100 14.75 -1.36 4.42
C ARG A 100 13.78 -0.41 3.70
N GLN A 101 13.49 -0.66 2.44
CA GLN A 101 12.57 0.18 1.67
C GLN A 101 11.16 0.14 2.24
N TRP A 102 10.68 -1.06 2.57
CA TRP A 102 9.34 -1.23 3.13
C TRP A 102 9.22 -0.50 4.47
N LEU A 103 10.18 -0.68 5.38
CA LEU A 103 10.16 -0.01 6.69
C LEU A 103 10.28 1.51 6.56
N SER A 104 11.08 2.02 5.62
CA SER A 104 11.14 3.46 5.32
C SER A 104 9.77 4.01 4.92
N LEU A 105 9.04 3.29 4.05
CA LEU A 105 7.67 3.66 3.66
C LEU A 105 6.69 3.55 4.83
N ALA A 106 6.79 2.50 5.63
CA ALA A 106 5.91 2.24 6.77
C ALA A 106 6.07 3.29 7.88
N VAL A 107 7.31 3.60 8.27
CA VAL A 107 7.67 4.68 9.21
C VAL A 107 7.17 6.04 8.71
N SER A 108 7.21 6.27 7.40
CA SER A 108 6.67 7.49 6.81
C SER A 108 5.14 7.57 6.84
N GLY A 109 4.45 6.47 7.17
CA GLY A 109 3.00 6.37 7.28
C GLY A 109 2.27 5.99 5.99
N ASN A 110 2.93 5.32 5.02
CA ASN A 110 2.30 5.03 3.73
C ASN A 110 1.10 4.06 3.89
N PRO A 111 -0.14 4.48 3.53
CA PRO A 111 -1.35 3.69 3.78
C PRO A 111 -1.35 2.29 3.16
N SER A 112 -0.69 2.10 2.02
CA SER A 112 -0.74 0.83 1.29
C SER A 112 0.20 -0.22 1.89
N VAL A 113 1.36 0.22 2.39
CA VAL A 113 2.33 -0.72 2.98
C VAL A 113 1.94 -1.10 4.39
N LEU A 114 1.38 -0.16 5.17
CA LEU A 114 0.98 -0.38 6.55
C LEU A 114 -0.01 -1.54 6.73
N LEU A 115 -0.78 -1.88 5.69
CA LEU A 115 -1.75 -2.98 5.72
C LEU A 115 -1.14 -4.30 6.21
N LEU A 116 0.10 -4.61 5.82
CA LEU A 116 0.74 -5.91 6.15
C LEU A 116 0.93 -6.14 7.66
N PHE A 117 0.86 -5.10 8.50
CA PHE A 117 0.84 -5.29 9.95
C PHE A 117 -0.42 -6.04 10.42
N TRP A 118 -1.57 -5.76 9.80
CA TRP A 118 -2.90 -6.22 10.25
C TRP A 118 -3.61 -7.16 9.29
N VAL A 119 -2.94 -7.62 8.25
CA VAL A 119 -3.47 -8.64 7.33
C VAL A 119 -3.92 -9.90 8.11
N PRO A 120 -5.12 -10.45 7.82
CA PRO A 120 -5.57 -11.69 8.44
C PRO A 120 -4.80 -12.90 7.89
N ASP A 121 -4.69 -13.95 8.70
CA ASP A 121 -3.83 -15.09 8.40
C ASP A 121 -4.22 -15.86 7.12
N ASP A 122 -5.49 -15.82 6.72
CA ASP A 122 -6.01 -16.45 5.49
C ASP A 122 -5.64 -15.69 4.20
N ALA A 123 -5.23 -14.42 4.31
CA ALA A 123 -4.73 -13.62 3.20
C ALA A 123 -3.20 -13.72 3.03
N LEU A 124 -2.49 -14.34 3.97
CA LEU A 124 -1.04 -14.55 3.90
C LEU A 124 -0.69 -15.69 2.93
N ILE A 125 0.28 -15.42 2.06
CA ILE A 125 0.82 -16.35 1.07
C ILE A 125 2.18 -16.89 1.54
N VAL A 126 3.01 -16.01 2.10
CA VAL A 126 4.30 -16.36 2.74
C VAL A 126 4.30 -15.75 4.12
N ARG A 127 4.69 -16.55 5.12
CA ARG A 127 4.84 -16.15 6.51
C ARG A 127 5.98 -16.93 7.14
N THR A 128 7.01 -16.22 7.59
CA THR A 128 8.13 -16.79 8.36
C THR A 128 8.11 -16.25 9.79
N GLU A 129 8.97 -16.80 10.66
CA GLU A 129 9.14 -16.28 12.02
C GLU A 129 9.65 -14.83 12.01
N GLU A 130 10.55 -14.49 11.09
CA GLU A 130 10.98 -13.11 10.81
C GLU A 130 9.81 -12.22 10.38
N GLY A 131 8.88 -12.73 9.57
CA GLY A 131 7.65 -12.02 9.21
C GLY A 131 6.75 -11.73 10.41
N ASP A 132 6.64 -12.67 11.35
CA ASP A 132 5.89 -12.46 12.60
C ASP A 132 6.57 -11.43 13.50
N ARG A 133 7.90 -11.47 13.62
CA ARG A 133 8.67 -10.45 14.36
C ARG A 133 8.52 -9.06 13.73
N LEU A 134 8.50 -8.97 12.40
CA LEU A 134 8.21 -7.71 11.70
C LEU A 134 6.82 -7.20 12.05
N ARG A 135 5.79 -8.06 12.01
CA ARG A 135 4.42 -7.66 12.35
C ARG A 135 4.30 -7.18 13.79
N ALA A 136 5.00 -7.83 14.72
CA ALA A 136 5.07 -7.42 16.12
C ALA A 136 5.75 -6.06 16.35
N LEU A 137 6.53 -5.56 15.37
CA LEU A 137 7.16 -4.23 15.42
C LEU A 137 6.17 -3.07 15.17
N ALA A 138 4.91 -3.35 14.78
CA ALA A 138 3.93 -2.31 14.44
C ALA A 138 3.85 -1.15 15.47
N PRO A 139 3.84 -1.38 16.80
CA PRO A 139 3.78 -0.30 17.79
C PRO A 139 4.98 0.67 17.76
N ALA A 140 6.14 0.23 17.26
CA ALA A 140 7.32 1.07 17.08
C ALA A 140 7.31 1.82 15.73
N VAL A 141 6.64 1.28 14.72
CA VAL A 141 6.64 1.83 13.35
C VAL A 141 5.49 2.81 13.12
N VAL A 142 4.30 2.48 13.59
CA VAL A 142 3.07 3.23 13.30
C VAL A 142 2.93 4.38 14.29
N SER A 143 2.69 5.58 13.77
CA SER A 143 2.58 6.80 14.59
C SER A 143 1.49 7.73 14.05
N GLN A 144 1.17 8.77 14.81
CA GLN A 144 0.20 9.80 14.42
C GLN A 144 0.59 10.51 13.11
N GLN A 145 1.86 10.51 12.70
CA GLN A 145 2.30 11.03 11.39
C GLN A 145 1.65 10.32 10.20
N ALA A 146 1.16 9.09 10.38
CA ALA A 146 0.43 8.38 9.34
C ALA A 146 -0.87 9.11 8.96
N GLY A 147 -1.55 9.77 9.90
CA GLY A 147 -2.80 10.48 9.62
C GLY A 147 -2.68 11.50 8.48
N GLU A 148 -1.61 12.29 8.48
CA GLU A 148 -1.29 13.26 7.41
C GLU A 148 -1.02 12.59 6.05
N ARG A 149 -0.46 11.38 6.05
CA ARG A 149 -0.32 10.59 4.81
C ARG A 149 -1.68 10.15 4.30
N PHE A 150 -2.53 9.59 5.16
CA PHE A 150 -3.88 9.17 4.77
C PHE A 150 -4.68 10.36 4.19
N LEU A 151 -4.68 11.51 4.86
CA LEU A 151 -5.38 12.71 4.41
C LEU A 151 -4.84 13.22 3.07
N ARG A 152 -3.51 13.24 2.88
CA ARG A 152 -2.91 13.64 1.60
C ARG A 152 -3.25 12.67 0.48
N TYR A 153 -3.19 11.36 0.73
CA TYR A 153 -3.55 10.37 -0.28
C TYR A 153 -5.04 10.47 -0.64
N LEU A 154 -5.93 10.70 0.34
CA LEU A 154 -7.34 10.96 0.10
C LEU A 154 -7.51 12.13 -0.86
N ARG A 155 -6.95 13.29 -0.53
CA ARG A 155 -7.06 14.51 -1.34
C ARG A 155 -6.56 14.29 -2.76
N ASN A 156 -5.43 13.57 -2.93
CA ASN A 156 -4.92 13.22 -4.25
C ASN A 156 -5.87 12.33 -5.06
N GLN A 157 -6.57 11.39 -4.42
CA GLN A 157 -7.56 10.54 -5.11
C GLN A 157 -8.82 11.33 -5.47
N ALA A 158 -9.27 12.24 -4.60
CA ALA A 158 -10.37 13.15 -4.88
C ALA A 158 -10.04 14.11 -6.06
N GLU A 159 -8.84 14.69 -6.09
CA GLU A 159 -8.37 15.50 -7.23
C GLU A 159 -8.35 14.72 -8.55
N ARG A 160 -7.94 13.44 -8.50
CA ARG A 160 -7.95 12.57 -9.68
C ARG A 160 -9.36 12.23 -10.15
N MET A 161 -10.29 12.01 -9.23
CA MET A 161 -11.72 11.84 -9.54
C MET A 161 -12.27 13.06 -10.31
N ASP A 162 -11.79 14.27 -10.01
CA ASP A 162 -12.18 15.50 -10.71
C ASP A 162 -11.42 15.77 -12.02
N GLY A 163 -10.46 14.92 -12.39
CA GLY A 163 -9.61 15.14 -13.56
C GLY A 163 -8.55 16.24 -13.37
N LEU A 164 -8.27 16.66 -12.13
CA LEU A 164 -7.33 17.73 -11.78
C LEU A 164 -5.92 17.23 -11.44
N GLY A 165 -5.61 15.96 -11.72
CA GLY A 165 -4.33 15.34 -11.37
C GLY A 165 -3.11 16.01 -12.03
N ARG A 166 -2.07 16.29 -11.23
CA ARG A 166 -0.82 16.98 -11.63
C ARG A 166 -0.04 16.36 -12.80
N ARG A 167 -0.36 15.14 -13.23
CA ARG A 167 0.39 14.40 -14.26
C ARG A 167 -0.38 13.97 -15.51
N ASN A 168 -1.70 14.14 -15.63
CA ASN A 168 -2.44 13.97 -16.89
C ASN A 168 -3.88 14.48 -16.69
N ARG A 169 -4.35 15.36 -17.58
CA ARG A 169 -5.72 15.93 -17.61
C ARG A 169 -6.79 14.93 -18.08
N VAL A 170 -6.56 13.63 -17.89
CA VAL A 170 -7.45 12.56 -18.37
C VAL A 170 -7.82 11.71 -17.15
N PRO A 171 -9.11 11.40 -16.91
CA PRO A 171 -9.47 10.39 -15.93
C PRO A 171 -8.80 9.08 -16.36
N ASN A 172 -8.08 8.42 -15.46
CA ASN A 172 -7.40 7.15 -15.82
C ASN A 172 -8.39 6.07 -16.30
N ARG A 173 -9.69 6.24 -16.05
CA ARG A 173 -10.77 5.27 -16.32
C ARG A 173 -11.97 5.92 -17.02
N PRO A 174 -11.83 6.30 -18.31
CA PRO A 174 -12.91 6.93 -19.07
C PRO A 174 -14.17 6.05 -19.16
N GLU A 175 -14.02 4.72 -19.11
CA GLU A 175 -15.14 3.79 -19.12
C GLU A 175 -16.02 3.90 -17.87
N LEU A 176 -15.44 4.15 -16.69
CA LEU A 176 -16.21 4.37 -15.46
C LEU A 176 -16.94 5.71 -15.50
N VAL A 177 -16.28 6.74 -16.03
CA VAL A 177 -16.90 8.06 -16.23
C VAL A 177 -18.06 7.96 -17.21
N ALA A 178 -17.93 7.20 -18.29
CA ALA A 178 -19.00 6.97 -19.24
C ALA A 178 -20.19 6.20 -18.63
N ALA A 179 -19.92 5.23 -17.76
CA ALA A 179 -20.95 4.41 -17.12
C ALA A 179 -21.67 5.13 -15.96
N HIS A 180 -20.94 5.88 -15.13
CA HIS A 180 -21.45 6.39 -13.85
C HIS A 180 -21.37 7.92 -13.71
N GLY A 181 -20.80 8.63 -14.71
CA GLY A 181 -20.60 10.08 -14.68
C GLY A 181 -19.32 10.53 -13.95
N TYR A 182 -18.57 9.62 -13.31
CA TYR A 182 -17.30 9.90 -12.62
C TYR A 182 -16.45 8.64 -12.43
N ASP A 183 -15.17 8.78 -12.03
CA ASP A 183 -14.29 7.64 -11.74
C ASP A 183 -14.61 7.07 -10.34
N THR A 184 -15.51 6.08 -10.30
CA THR A 184 -15.94 5.40 -9.07
C THR A 184 -14.79 4.70 -8.33
N LYS A 185 -13.71 4.31 -9.01
CA LYS A 185 -12.53 3.69 -8.36
C LYS A 185 -11.76 4.73 -7.55
N TYR A 186 -11.51 5.91 -8.12
CA TYR A 186 -10.84 6.98 -7.38
C TYR A 186 -11.69 7.51 -6.24
N ALA A 187 -12.99 7.67 -6.45
CA ALA A 187 -13.92 8.09 -5.41
C ALA A 187 -13.93 7.12 -4.22
N ALA A 188 -14.10 5.82 -4.49
CA ALA A 188 -14.10 4.78 -3.46
C ALA A 188 -12.77 4.70 -2.71
N GLN A 189 -11.64 4.84 -3.43
CA GLN A 189 -10.31 4.88 -2.81
C GLN A 189 -10.12 6.09 -1.90
N ALA A 190 -10.62 7.26 -2.29
CA ALA A 190 -10.57 8.48 -1.49
C ALA A 190 -11.37 8.30 -0.18
N LEU A 191 -12.63 7.86 -0.28
CA LEU A 191 -13.47 7.64 0.90
C LEU A 191 -12.84 6.61 1.85
N ARG A 192 -12.38 5.46 1.33
CA ARG A 192 -11.68 4.44 2.11
C ARG A 192 -10.52 5.04 2.91
N LEU A 193 -9.69 5.88 2.28
CA LEU A 193 -8.53 6.50 2.94
C LEU A 193 -8.95 7.42 4.09
N GLY A 194 -10.06 8.14 3.98
CA GLY A 194 -10.57 8.98 5.07
C GLY A 194 -11.02 8.14 6.25
N LEU A 195 -11.88 7.15 5.98
CA LEU A 195 -12.45 6.26 6.99
C LEU A 195 -11.36 5.46 7.71
N GLN A 196 -10.42 4.86 6.98
CA GLN A 196 -9.31 4.10 7.56
C GLN A 196 -8.26 4.99 8.24
N GLY A 197 -8.04 6.22 7.74
CA GLY A 197 -7.18 7.19 8.42
C GLY A 197 -7.74 7.56 9.79
N PHE A 198 -9.05 7.82 9.87
CA PHE A 198 -9.74 8.11 11.12
C PHE A 198 -9.71 6.89 12.07
N GLU A 199 -10.00 5.69 11.56
CA GLU A 199 -9.89 4.44 12.32
C GLU A 199 -8.49 4.25 12.91
N LEU A 200 -7.45 4.44 12.10
CA LEU A 200 -6.06 4.28 12.54
C LEU A 200 -5.72 5.26 13.67
N MET A 201 -6.10 6.54 13.54
CA MET A 201 -5.81 7.56 14.55
C MET A 201 -6.55 7.30 15.87
N THR A 202 -7.74 6.72 15.82
CA THR A 202 -8.59 6.49 17.00
C THR A 202 -8.38 5.13 17.66
N THR A 203 -7.94 4.12 16.91
CA THR A 203 -7.82 2.73 17.41
C THR A 203 -6.39 2.18 17.39
N GLY A 204 -5.49 2.80 16.63
CA GLY A 204 -4.11 2.36 16.47
C GLY A 204 -3.93 1.17 15.52
N MET A 205 -5.00 0.72 14.86
CA MET A 205 -4.97 -0.38 13.91
C MET A 205 -5.96 -0.18 12.76
N LEU A 206 -5.86 -1.03 11.74
CA LEU A 206 -6.79 -1.07 10.61
C LEU A 206 -7.55 -2.39 10.62
N SER A 207 -8.88 -2.32 10.49
CA SER A 207 -9.68 -3.50 10.22
C SER A 207 -9.52 -3.94 8.76
N LEU A 208 -9.16 -5.21 8.56
CA LEU A 208 -9.04 -5.85 7.25
C LEU A 208 -9.74 -7.22 7.29
N PRO A 209 -10.87 -7.41 6.58
CA PRO A 209 -11.61 -6.43 5.77
C PRO A 209 -12.10 -5.20 6.54
N MET A 210 -12.47 -4.14 5.81
CA MET A 210 -13.04 -2.94 6.42
C MET A 210 -14.30 -3.28 7.23
N ARG A 211 -14.51 -2.53 8.33
CA ARG A 211 -15.73 -2.59 9.15
C ARG A 211 -16.97 -2.43 8.27
N ASP A 212 -18.01 -3.21 8.53
CA ASP A 212 -19.18 -3.37 7.64
C ASP A 212 -19.81 -2.03 7.22
N GLU A 213 -20.05 -1.13 8.17
CA GLU A 213 -20.63 0.20 7.92
C GLU A 213 -19.78 1.04 6.95
N ASN A 214 -18.46 1.10 7.19
CA ASN A 214 -17.52 1.82 6.35
C ASN A 214 -17.37 1.15 4.98
N ARG A 215 -17.37 -0.18 4.94
CA ARG A 215 -17.25 -0.96 3.71
C ARG A 215 -18.43 -0.72 2.79
N GLU A 216 -19.65 -0.69 3.32
CA GLU A 216 -20.86 -0.49 2.52
C GLU A 216 -20.90 0.90 1.88
N GLN A 217 -20.49 1.95 2.61
CA GLN A 217 -20.36 3.30 2.05
C GLN A 217 -19.37 3.35 0.88
N VAL A 218 -18.20 2.72 1.04
CA VAL A 218 -17.20 2.62 -0.04
C VAL A 218 -17.74 1.82 -1.22
N MET A 219 -18.47 0.74 -0.95
CA MET A 219 -19.04 -0.12 -1.99
C MET A 219 -20.18 0.54 -2.77
N ALA A 220 -21.01 1.35 -2.12
CA ALA A 220 -22.04 2.15 -2.78
C ALA A 220 -21.43 3.08 -3.85
N ILE A 221 -20.32 3.76 -3.51
CA ILE A 221 -19.55 4.54 -4.49
C ILE A 221 -18.94 3.63 -5.56
N ARG A 222 -18.33 2.51 -5.15
CA ARG A 222 -17.60 1.59 -6.04
C ARG A 222 -18.51 1.01 -7.13
N ARG A 223 -19.75 0.65 -6.79
CA ARG A 223 -20.80 0.14 -7.69
C ARG A 223 -21.47 1.24 -8.52
N GLY A 224 -21.29 2.50 -8.13
CA GLY A 224 -21.94 3.64 -8.76
C GLY A 224 -23.41 3.79 -8.35
N ASP A 225 -23.78 3.30 -7.16
CA ASP A 225 -25.14 3.40 -6.60
C ASP A 225 -25.48 4.84 -6.19
N VAL A 226 -24.46 5.68 -6.02
CA VAL A 226 -24.58 7.10 -5.69
C VAL A 226 -23.98 7.97 -6.78
N ASP A 227 -24.57 9.15 -6.99
CA ASP A 227 -24.09 10.12 -7.97
C ASP A 227 -22.77 10.80 -7.53
N LYS A 228 -22.16 11.53 -8.47
CA LYS A 228 -20.88 12.23 -8.23
C LYS A 228 -20.96 13.22 -7.07
N VAL A 229 -22.10 13.91 -6.91
CA VAL A 229 -22.28 14.94 -5.89
C VAL A 229 -22.29 14.31 -4.52
N THR A 230 -23.09 13.27 -4.35
CA THR A 230 -23.20 12.50 -3.10
C THR A 230 -21.85 11.85 -2.76
N ALA A 231 -21.19 11.20 -3.73
CA ALA A 231 -19.86 10.62 -3.52
C ALA A 231 -18.84 11.66 -3.06
N ARG A 232 -18.87 12.86 -3.65
CA ARG A 232 -18.00 13.97 -3.25
C ARG A 232 -18.31 14.46 -1.84
N GLU A 233 -19.57 14.64 -1.49
CA GLU A 233 -19.96 15.05 -0.14
C GLU A 233 -19.46 14.06 0.92
N MET A 234 -19.59 12.74 0.67
CA MET A 234 -19.06 11.70 1.55
C MET A 234 -17.54 11.79 1.73
N ILE A 235 -16.80 11.99 0.63
CA ILE A 235 -15.34 12.14 0.66
C ILE A 235 -14.94 13.41 1.42
N ASP A 236 -15.63 14.52 1.19
CA ASP A 236 -15.35 15.79 1.83
C ASP A 236 -15.66 15.75 3.34
N VAL A 237 -16.71 15.04 3.75
CA VAL A 237 -16.99 14.75 5.18
C VAL A 237 -15.84 13.95 5.78
N ALA A 238 -15.47 12.81 5.19
CA ALA A 238 -14.39 11.98 5.72
C ALA A 238 -13.03 12.71 5.76
N ALA A 239 -12.77 13.61 4.80
CA ALA A 239 -11.57 14.44 4.79
C ALA A 239 -11.58 15.51 5.89
N ARG A 240 -12.74 16.13 6.15
CA ARG A 240 -12.91 17.09 7.24
C ARG A 240 -12.78 16.40 8.59
N ASP A 241 -13.48 15.29 8.81
CA ASP A 241 -13.43 14.55 10.07
C ASP A 241 -12.01 14.11 10.42
N LEU A 242 -11.26 13.61 9.43
CA LEU A 242 -9.85 13.27 9.62
C LEU A 242 -8.98 14.51 9.86
N ALA A 243 -9.18 15.61 9.13
CA ALA A 243 -8.41 16.83 9.34
C ALA A 243 -8.66 17.45 10.71
N ASP A 244 -9.93 17.56 11.13
CA ASP A 244 -10.34 18.09 12.42
C ASP A 244 -9.79 17.21 13.57
N LEU A 245 -9.76 15.89 13.38
CA LEU A 245 -9.11 14.97 14.33
C LEU A 245 -7.60 15.24 14.43
N LEU A 246 -6.91 15.46 13.30
CA LEU A 246 -5.46 15.71 13.27
C LEU A 246 -5.08 17.08 13.85
N ASP A 247 -5.90 18.10 13.61
CA ASP A 247 -5.72 19.45 14.14
C ASP A 247 -6.21 19.58 15.60
N GLY A 248 -6.91 18.56 16.10
CA GLY A 248 -7.46 18.52 17.46
C GLY A 248 -6.37 18.51 18.54
N PRO A 249 -6.41 19.41 19.53
CA PRO A 249 -5.38 19.50 20.57
C PRO A 249 -5.30 18.27 21.47
N ASP A 250 -6.37 17.46 21.50
CA ASP A 250 -6.48 16.26 22.33
C ASP A 250 -5.94 15.00 21.65
N LEU A 251 -5.68 15.02 20.33
CA LEU A 251 -5.19 13.84 19.60
C LEU A 251 -3.89 13.27 20.20
N PRO A 252 -2.87 14.07 20.55
CA PRO A 252 -1.64 13.59 21.19
C PRO A 252 -1.88 12.71 22.43
N ALA A 253 -2.93 12.99 23.20
CA ALA A 253 -3.24 12.29 24.44
C ALA A 253 -4.30 11.20 24.28
N SER A 254 -5.21 11.33 23.30
CA SER A 254 -6.32 10.40 23.08
C SER A 254 -6.02 9.29 22.08
N SER A 255 -5.09 9.50 21.15
CA SER A 255 -4.68 8.46 20.22
C SER A 255 -3.85 7.37 20.93
N PRO A 256 -4.09 6.08 20.66
CA PRO A 256 -3.24 5.00 21.14
C PRO A 256 -1.89 4.95 20.41
N LEU A 257 -1.71 5.71 19.33
CA LEU A 257 -0.46 5.77 18.57
C LEU A 257 0.50 6.80 19.17
N PRO A 258 1.83 6.52 19.14
CA PRO A 258 2.82 7.50 19.54
C PRO A 258 2.85 8.68 18.56
N LEU A 259 3.32 9.84 19.03
CA LEU A 259 3.49 11.03 18.20
C LEU A 259 4.45 10.81 17.03
N ARG A 260 5.47 9.98 17.23
CA ARG A 260 6.53 9.67 16.27
C ARG A 260 6.87 8.18 16.33
N PRO A 261 7.36 7.60 15.23
CA PRO A 261 7.88 6.24 15.25
C PRO A 261 9.13 6.17 16.14
N ASP A 262 9.33 5.02 16.78
CA ASP A 262 10.55 4.69 17.51
C ASP A 262 11.62 4.22 16.51
N LEU A 263 12.39 5.18 16.00
CA LEU A 263 13.42 4.91 14.99
C LEU A 263 14.56 4.06 15.52
N ASP A 264 14.85 4.13 16.83
CA ASP A 264 15.91 3.32 17.44
C ASP A 264 15.49 1.85 17.44
N ALA A 265 14.26 1.54 17.89
CA ALA A 265 13.72 0.19 17.83
C ALA A 265 13.61 -0.35 16.39
N VAL A 266 13.23 0.50 15.41
CA VAL A 266 13.16 0.10 14.00
C VAL A 266 14.56 -0.20 13.43
N ASN A 267 15.56 0.63 13.73
CA ASN A 267 16.94 0.43 13.29
C ASN A 267 17.55 -0.82 13.94
N ASP A 268 17.32 -1.03 15.22
CA ASP A 268 17.76 -2.22 15.94
C ASP A 268 17.13 -3.48 15.36
N TYR A 269 15.82 -3.47 15.10
CA TYR A 269 15.13 -4.56 14.42
C TYR A 269 15.75 -4.84 13.04
N LEU A 270 15.96 -3.80 12.22
CA LEU A 270 16.57 -3.91 10.89
C LEU A 270 17.93 -4.59 10.97
N ALA A 271 18.82 -4.11 11.85
CA ALA A 271 20.15 -4.68 12.01
C ALA A 271 20.10 -6.14 12.46
N GLN A 272 19.24 -6.46 13.42
CA GLN A 272 19.11 -7.82 13.94
C GLN A 272 18.48 -8.79 12.92
N ALA A 273 17.48 -8.35 12.15
CA ALA A 273 16.86 -9.16 11.11
C ALA A 273 17.88 -9.55 10.03
N HIS A 274 18.70 -8.60 9.59
CA HIS A 274 19.78 -8.88 8.63
C HIS A 274 20.85 -9.80 9.24
N ARG A 275 21.30 -9.57 10.48
CA ARG A 275 22.27 -10.47 11.14
C ARG A 275 21.78 -11.91 11.20
N ARG A 276 20.52 -12.12 11.59
CA ARG A 276 19.89 -13.46 11.62
C ARG A 276 19.83 -14.07 10.22
N ALA A 277 19.33 -13.33 9.24
CA ALA A 277 19.22 -13.81 7.86
C ALA A 277 20.59 -14.16 7.23
N TRP A 278 21.64 -13.43 7.60
CA TRP A 278 23.00 -13.64 7.08
C TRP A 278 23.82 -14.65 7.90
N GLY A 279 23.25 -15.20 8.98
CA GLY A 279 23.97 -16.11 9.88
C GLY A 279 25.17 -15.45 10.58
N TRP A 280 25.16 -14.13 10.75
CA TRP A 280 26.21 -13.42 11.48
C TRP A 280 26.00 -13.62 12.98
N ALA A 281 26.87 -14.44 13.58
CA ALA A 281 26.91 -14.58 15.03
C ALA A 281 27.25 -13.23 15.71
N ALA A 282 26.60 -12.98 16.84
CA ALA A 282 26.85 -11.79 17.68
C ALA A 282 28.22 -11.87 18.38
#